data_AF-A0A9W6F8N6-F1
#
_entry.id   AF-A0A9W6F8N6-F1
#
_cell.length_a   1.000
_cell.length_b   1.000
_cell.length_c   1.000
_cell.angle_alpha   90.00
_cell.angle_beta   90.00
_cell.angle_gamma   90.00
#
_symmetry.space_group_name_H-M   'P 1'
#
loop_
_entity.id
_entity.type
_entity.pdbx_description
1 polymer ?
#
loop_
_entity_poly.entity_id
_entity_poly.type
_entity_poly.pdbx_seq_one_letter_code
_entity_poly.pdbx_strand_id
1 'polypeptide(L)'
;MILAGDTIGSVRQQRAACPGARSTCGSALGSRCPRLASQRASAPAAHAAVPFGPADTVAPCAAAAMVGALGSSGGRRLPYSTAVVRHRQRLGPCRSTLDTPEISELVDKMIAARPPPGSREKLSKCLSLIEDINSNDPSTVEYNGRRHPYRVLFGSWLAGWVEKLDPGAPDELFILTRGKNIESWRLVEIKRDDYSPNTAGQKQWQADRKAWLANRLKGVMKEADYGEASQKLVEDFMLNRDLPDPRDVRLYDVTGPMGAVNYRLLELLLMVQTLRDAEALVFLERTFPRMFEELPADEVLAAVRRELAGVSRKCLATALQLPWSPLQRKLLSRALPAPPGWGGVLRELEGVAAASTHPGDWRYRDFDYE
;
A
#
# COMPACT_ATOMS: atom_id res chain seq x y z
N MET A 1 2.40 1.15 0.82
CA MET A 1 3.06 2.48 0.77
C MET A 1 2.33 3.29 -0.29
N ILE A 2 1.13 3.75 0.07
CA ILE A 2 0.27 4.49 -0.85
C ILE A 2 0.76 5.93 -0.79
N LEU A 3 1.31 6.39 -1.91
CA LEU A 3 1.68 7.77 -2.13
C LEU A 3 0.39 8.60 -2.01
N ALA A 4 0.34 9.47 -1.01
CA ALA A 4 -0.66 10.52 -0.93
C ALA A 4 -0.48 11.42 -2.15
N GLY A 5 -1.46 11.40 -3.06
CA GLY A 5 -1.51 12.30 -4.20
C GLY A 5 -1.75 13.73 -3.73
N ASP A 6 -0.94 14.64 -4.26
CA ASP A 6 -1.07 16.07 -4.09
C ASP A 6 -2.45 16.55 -4.55
N THR A 7 -3.12 17.30 -3.67
CA THR A 7 -4.34 18.04 -3.98
C THR A 7 -4.03 19.20 -4.93
N ILE A 8 -4.35 19.03 -6.22
CA ILE A 8 -4.44 20.15 -7.16
C ILE A 8 -5.83 20.79 -7.01
N GLY A 9 -5.87 22.02 -6.50
CA GLY A 9 -7.08 22.82 -6.38
C GLY A 9 -7.62 23.25 -7.74
N SER A 10 -8.88 22.90 -8.02
CA SER A 10 -9.64 23.43 -9.14
C SER A 10 -10.50 24.61 -8.66
N VAL A 11 -10.02 25.83 -8.92
CA VAL A 11 -10.83 27.06 -8.85
C VAL A 11 -11.57 27.19 -10.17
N ARG A 12 -12.84 26.75 -10.21
CA ARG A 12 -13.73 27.01 -11.34
C ARG A 12 -14.50 28.31 -11.06
N GLN A 13 -13.96 29.44 -11.54
CA GLN A 13 -14.68 30.70 -11.58
C GLN A 13 -15.86 30.59 -12.55
N GLN A 14 -17.06 30.49 -12.00
CA GLN A 14 -18.29 30.89 -12.70
C GLN A 14 -18.48 32.39 -12.47
N ARG A 15 -18.51 33.18 -13.54
CA ARG A 15 -19.16 34.49 -13.54
C ARG A 15 -20.17 34.54 -14.66
N ALA A 16 -21.43 34.45 -14.22
CA ALA A 16 -22.61 34.76 -15.00
C ALA A 16 -22.66 36.24 -15.36
N ALA A 17 -23.28 36.51 -16.50
CA ALA A 17 -23.59 37.82 -17.03
C ALA A 17 -24.53 38.62 -16.11
N CYS A 18 -24.38 39.95 -16.11
CA CYS A 18 -25.43 40.90 -15.73
C CYS A 18 -25.44 42.05 -16.75
N PRO A 19 -26.60 42.44 -17.30
CA PRO A 19 -26.74 43.61 -18.14
C PRO A 19 -26.93 44.88 -17.30
N GLY A 20 -26.60 46.04 -17.88
CA GLY A 20 -26.60 47.33 -17.20
C GLY A 20 -27.98 48.02 -17.11
N ALA A 21 -28.03 49.08 -16.31
CA ALA A 21 -28.93 50.21 -16.46
C ALA A 21 -28.42 51.41 -15.65
N ARG A 22 -28.80 52.60 -16.11
CA ARG A 22 -28.32 53.96 -15.79
C ARG A 22 -29.04 54.60 -14.59
N SER A 23 -28.46 55.70 -14.09
CA SER A 23 -29.07 56.98 -13.61
C SER A 23 -28.40 57.44 -12.28
N THR A 24 -27.54 58.46 -12.27
CA THR A 24 -27.71 59.94 -12.27
C THR A 24 -28.19 60.58 -10.95
N CYS A 25 -27.37 61.56 -10.52
CA CYS A 25 -27.65 62.78 -9.73
C CYS A 25 -27.73 62.72 -8.19
N GLY A 26 -26.97 63.63 -7.56
CA GLY A 26 -27.13 64.03 -6.16
C GLY A 26 -25.89 64.63 -5.49
N SER A 27 -25.54 65.87 -5.84
CA SER A 27 -24.62 66.81 -5.16
C SER A 27 -24.98 66.96 -3.65
N ALA A 28 -24.17 67.43 -2.68
CA ALA A 28 -23.16 68.49 -2.68
C ALA A 28 -22.45 68.62 -1.29
N LEU A 29 -21.25 69.23 -1.29
CA LEU A 29 -20.64 70.14 -0.27
C LEU A 29 -20.26 69.57 1.13
N GLY A 30 -19.09 69.84 1.73
CA GLY A 30 -17.97 70.70 1.33
C GLY A 30 -16.78 70.71 2.30
N SER A 31 -15.61 71.07 1.74
CA SER A 31 -14.48 71.85 2.30
C SER A 31 -13.88 71.55 3.69
N ARG A 32 -12.59 71.19 3.73
CA ARG A 32 -11.45 72.11 4.03
C ARG A 32 -10.10 71.36 4.06
N CYS A 33 -9.17 71.77 3.19
CA CYS A 33 -7.71 71.66 3.33
C CYS A 33 -7.15 73.04 3.72
N PRO A 34 -5.94 73.10 4.30
CA PRO A 34 -4.75 73.56 3.55
C PRO A 34 -3.52 72.66 3.81
N ARG A 35 -2.79 72.23 2.77
CA ARG A 35 -1.61 72.84 2.11
C ARG A 35 -0.39 73.10 3.01
N LEU A 36 0.71 72.38 2.74
CA LEU A 36 2.02 72.86 2.19
C LEU A 36 2.99 71.65 2.17
N ALA A 37 3.38 71.13 0.99
CA ALA A 37 4.58 71.48 0.19
C ALA A 37 5.86 70.81 0.75
N SER A 38 6.83 70.28 0.00
CA SER A 38 7.14 70.07 -1.43
C SER A 38 8.54 69.39 -1.42
N GLN A 39 8.89 68.39 -2.22
CA GLN A 39 9.61 68.44 -3.53
C GLN A 39 10.05 66.98 -3.83
N ARG A 40 9.71 66.34 -4.97
CA ARG A 40 10.44 66.26 -6.27
C ARG A 40 11.93 65.89 -6.12
N ALA A 41 12.58 65.01 -6.88
CA ALA A 41 12.33 64.17 -8.08
C ALA A 41 13.49 63.12 -8.09
N SER A 42 13.47 61.97 -8.77
CA SER A 42 13.79 61.80 -10.20
C SER A 42 13.91 60.28 -10.53
N ALA A 43 13.36 59.84 -11.65
CA ALA A 43 13.81 58.66 -12.45
C ALA A 43 14.65 59.21 -13.66
N PRO A 44 15.26 58.46 -14.62
CA PRO A 44 14.81 57.18 -15.22
C PRO A 44 15.92 56.23 -15.80
N ALA A 45 15.47 55.21 -16.58
CA ALA A 45 16.12 54.41 -17.66
C ALA A 45 16.20 52.88 -17.37
N ALA A 46 15.41 51.98 -18.00
CA ALA A 46 15.32 51.53 -19.42
C ALA A 46 16.51 50.62 -19.84
N HIS A 47 16.36 49.30 -19.96
CA HIS A 47 16.14 48.47 -21.18
C HIS A 47 16.65 47.03 -20.79
N ALA A 48 16.24 45.86 -21.28
CA ALA A 48 15.49 45.40 -22.44
C ALA A 48 14.91 43.97 -22.19
N ALA A 49 13.84 43.64 -22.92
CA ALA A 49 13.44 42.27 -23.29
C ALA A 49 14.50 41.65 -24.26
N VAL A 50 14.60 40.36 -24.60
CA VAL A 50 13.62 39.43 -25.24
C VAL A 50 14.16 37.95 -25.14
N PRO A 51 13.61 36.89 -25.79
CA PRO A 51 13.29 35.59 -25.17
C PRO A 51 14.11 34.43 -25.77
N PHE A 52 13.79 33.15 -25.50
CA PHE A 52 13.80 32.08 -26.52
C PHE A 52 13.14 30.79 -25.97
N GLY A 53 12.33 30.17 -26.84
CA GLY A 53 11.59 28.93 -26.64
C GLY A 53 12.36 27.66 -27.08
N PRO A 54 11.64 26.53 -27.32
CA PRO A 54 12.10 25.17 -26.98
C PRO A 54 12.51 24.29 -28.18
N ALA A 55 13.26 23.21 -27.89
CA ALA A 55 13.58 22.02 -28.71
C ALA A 55 14.73 21.26 -27.99
N ASP A 56 14.95 19.95 -27.96
CA ASP A 56 14.38 18.78 -28.61
C ASP A 56 14.76 17.51 -27.81
N THR A 57 13.97 16.47 -27.99
CA THR A 57 14.22 15.03 -27.75
C THR A 57 15.53 14.50 -28.32
N VAL A 58 16.33 13.73 -27.56
CA VAL A 58 17.04 12.52 -28.05
C VAL A 58 17.30 11.52 -26.89
N ALA A 59 17.02 10.24 -27.15
CA ALA A 59 17.21 9.07 -26.29
C ALA A 59 18.68 8.49 -26.40
N PRO A 60 19.04 7.41 -25.68
CA PRO A 60 20.40 7.18 -25.18
C PRO A 60 21.33 6.40 -26.11
N CYS A 61 22.64 6.59 -25.95
CA CYS A 61 23.69 5.79 -26.58
C CYS A 61 24.47 5.00 -25.52
N ALA A 62 24.54 3.68 -25.73
CA ALA A 62 25.34 2.73 -24.97
C ALA A 62 26.79 2.74 -25.47
N ALA A 63 27.76 2.73 -24.55
CA ALA A 63 29.16 2.48 -24.87
C ALA A 63 29.70 1.34 -24.00
N ALA A 64 30.01 0.24 -24.67
CA ALA A 64 30.79 -0.88 -24.16
C ALA A 64 32.28 -0.52 -24.18
N ALA A 65 33.01 -0.91 -23.14
CA ALA A 65 34.47 -0.86 -23.10
C ALA A 65 35.05 -2.28 -23.20
N MET A 66 35.97 -2.45 -24.14
CA MET A 66 36.75 -3.65 -24.39
C MET A 66 37.87 -3.86 -23.38
N VAL A 67 38.18 -5.12 -23.08
CA VAL A 67 39.53 -5.56 -22.72
C VAL A 67 39.83 -6.84 -23.51
N GLY A 68 40.91 -6.82 -24.28
CA GLY A 68 41.39 -7.95 -25.08
C GLY A 68 42.42 -8.82 -24.36
N ALA A 69 42.55 -10.06 -24.80
CA ALA A 69 43.73 -10.90 -24.60
C ALA A 69 43.86 -11.92 -25.75
N LEU A 70 45.08 -12.06 -26.25
CA LEU A 70 45.52 -12.83 -27.41
C LEU A 70 45.79 -14.33 -27.07
N GLY A 71 45.75 -15.20 -28.08
CA GLY A 71 46.76 -16.28 -28.22
C GLY A 71 46.32 -17.75 -28.30
N SER A 72 45.97 -18.20 -29.51
CA SER A 72 46.24 -19.51 -30.19
C SER A 72 46.55 -20.81 -29.40
N SER A 73 45.78 -21.89 -29.65
CA SER A 73 46.20 -23.04 -30.51
C SER A 73 45.46 -24.36 -30.18
N GLY A 74 45.10 -25.11 -31.24
CA GLY A 74 45.00 -26.59 -31.20
C GLY A 74 43.62 -27.22 -30.98
N GLY A 75 43.18 -28.07 -31.92
CA GLY A 75 42.35 -29.24 -31.59
C GLY A 75 41.01 -29.42 -32.31
N ARG A 76 41.06 -30.14 -33.44
CA ARG A 76 40.08 -31.13 -33.96
C ARG A 76 38.57 -30.87 -33.73
N ARG A 77 37.88 -30.58 -34.83
CA ARG A 77 36.42 -30.76 -34.95
C ARG A 77 36.07 -32.25 -34.94
N LEU A 78 35.15 -32.65 -34.08
CA LEU A 78 34.31 -33.83 -34.25
C LEU A 78 32.83 -33.41 -34.13
N PRO A 79 31.91 -34.02 -34.90
CA PRO A 79 30.55 -33.53 -35.06
C PRO A 79 29.58 -34.18 -34.07
N TYR A 80 28.38 -33.57 -33.98
CA TYR A 80 27.19 -34.06 -33.25
C TYR A 80 27.29 -34.14 -31.72
N SER A 81 26.94 -33.02 -31.07
CA SER A 81 26.11 -33.08 -29.87
C SER A 81 24.77 -32.45 -30.23
N THR A 82 23.74 -33.29 -30.41
CA THR A 82 22.36 -32.82 -30.40
C THR A 82 22.15 -32.14 -29.04
N ALA A 83 22.17 -30.82 -29.04
CA ALA A 83 21.75 -30.03 -27.91
C ALA A 83 20.31 -30.44 -27.61
N VAL A 84 20.12 -31.27 -26.59
CA VAL A 84 18.83 -31.45 -25.95
C VAL A 84 18.46 -30.06 -25.48
N VAL A 85 17.59 -29.40 -26.26
CA VAL A 85 16.88 -28.21 -25.83
C VAL A 85 16.05 -28.67 -24.65
N ARG A 86 16.65 -28.62 -23.46
CA ARG A 86 15.90 -28.57 -22.23
C ARG A 86 15.12 -27.27 -22.34
N HIS A 87 13.89 -27.37 -22.84
CA HIS A 87 12.86 -26.44 -22.47
C HIS A 87 12.87 -26.44 -20.94
N ARG A 88 13.57 -25.48 -20.34
CA ARG A 88 13.27 -25.01 -19.00
C ARG A 88 11.83 -24.55 -19.13
N GLN A 89 10.90 -25.47 -18.88
CA GLN A 89 9.58 -25.09 -18.46
C GLN A 89 9.85 -24.12 -17.31
N ARG A 90 9.55 -22.84 -17.52
CA ARG A 90 9.41 -21.90 -16.41
C ARG A 90 8.19 -22.39 -15.66
N LEU A 91 8.37 -23.45 -14.89
CA LEU A 91 7.44 -23.83 -13.85
C LEU A 91 7.39 -22.59 -12.97
N GLY A 92 6.30 -21.82 -13.08
CA GLY A 92 6.03 -20.76 -12.13
C GLY A 92 6.16 -21.36 -10.73
N PRO A 93 6.76 -20.65 -9.77
CA PRO A 93 6.92 -21.20 -8.43
C PRO A 93 5.57 -21.71 -7.97
N CYS A 94 5.45 -23.01 -7.71
CA CYS A 94 4.31 -23.51 -6.94
C CYS A 94 4.29 -22.65 -5.68
N ARG A 95 3.18 -21.99 -5.36
CA ARG A 95 3.08 -21.13 -4.16
C ARG A 95 1.98 -21.72 -3.31
N SER A 96 2.24 -21.92 -2.03
CA SER A 96 1.19 -22.26 -1.06
C SER A 96 0.75 -20.99 -0.36
N THR A 97 -0.55 -20.73 -0.33
CA THR A 97 -1.10 -19.57 0.38
C THR A 97 -1.91 -20.05 1.58
N LEU A 98 -2.41 -19.13 2.40
CA LEU A 98 -3.36 -19.48 3.46
C LEU A 98 -4.67 -20.09 2.92
N ASP A 99 -4.96 -19.89 1.62
CA ASP A 99 -6.13 -20.46 0.95
C ASP A 99 -5.89 -21.89 0.41
N THR A 100 -4.69 -22.44 0.55
CA THR A 100 -4.38 -23.83 0.19
C THR A 100 -5.10 -24.76 1.17
N PRO A 101 -5.82 -25.82 0.72
CA PRO A 101 -6.77 -26.55 1.55
C PRO A 101 -6.16 -27.06 2.85
N GLU A 102 -4.98 -27.65 2.81
CA GLU A 102 -4.29 -28.19 3.99
C GLU A 102 -3.95 -27.10 5.01
N ILE A 103 -3.49 -25.93 4.55
CA ILE A 103 -3.15 -24.80 5.42
C ILE A 103 -4.42 -24.14 5.94
N SER A 104 -5.47 -24.05 5.12
CA SER A 104 -6.75 -23.47 5.52
C SER A 104 -7.39 -24.25 6.66
N GLU A 105 -7.29 -25.58 6.68
CA GLU A 105 -7.74 -26.40 7.80
C GLU A 105 -6.94 -26.12 9.09
N LEU A 106 -5.63 -25.88 8.98
CA LEU A 106 -4.81 -25.50 10.14
C LEU A 106 -5.19 -24.13 10.68
N VAL A 107 -5.49 -23.18 9.78
CA VAL A 107 -5.98 -21.85 10.14
C VAL A 107 -7.34 -21.95 10.82
N ASP A 108 -8.26 -22.76 10.31
CA ASP A 108 -9.58 -22.94 10.91
C ASP A 108 -9.48 -23.59 12.30
N LYS A 109 -8.60 -24.58 12.47
CA LYS A 109 -8.28 -25.17 13.79
C LYS A 109 -7.71 -24.13 14.76
N MET A 110 -6.81 -23.27 14.28
CA MET A 110 -6.25 -22.18 15.08
C MET A 110 -7.32 -21.17 15.50
N ILE A 111 -8.17 -20.73 14.57
CA ILE A 111 -9.28 -19.80 14.85
C ILE A 111 -10.26 -20.40 15.86
N ALA A 112 -10.60 -21.68 15.69
CA ALA A 112 -11.47 -22.41 16.62
C ALA A 112 -10.85 -22.56 18.02
N ALA A 113 -9.51 -22.59 18.11
CA ALA A 113 -8.79 -22.64 19.38
C ALA A 113 -8.62 -21.26 20.05
N ARG A 114 -8.96 -20.15 19.37
CA ARG A 114 -8.86 -18.82 19.98
C ARG A 114 -9.88 -18.68 21.12
N PRO A 115 -9.50 -18.06 22.25
CA PRO A 115 -10.48 -17.69 23.26
C PRO A 115 -11.47 -16.68 22.66
N PRO A 116 -12.76 -16.75 23.02
CA PRO A 116 -13.72 -15.75 22.57
C PRO A 116 -13.27 -14.36 23.03
N PRO A 117 -13.53 -13.30 22.24
CA PRO A 117 -13.15 -11.95 22.61
C PRO A 117 -13.88 -11.54 23.90
N GLY A 118 -13.14 -11.46 25.01
CA GLY A 118 -13.64 -10.93 26.29
C GLY A 118 -13.73 -9.40 26.29
N SER A 119 -13.92 -8.79 27.47
CA SER A 119 -13.90 -7.33 27.64
C SER A 119 -12.50 -6.76 27.31
N ARG A 120 -12.41 -5.91 26.28
CA ARG A 120 -11.14 -5.38 25.77
C ARG A 120 -10.87 -3.94 26.25
N GLU A 121 -10.83 -3.72 27.56
CA GLU A 121 -10.66 -2.36 28.14
C GLU A 121 -9.34 -1.70 27.71
N LYS A 122 -8.24 -2.46 27.69
CA LYS A 122 -6.92 -1.98 27.20
C LYS A 122 -6.97 -1.55 25.74
N LEU A 123 -7.67 -2.32 24.91
CA LEU A 123 -7.85 -2.00 23.49
C LEU A 123 -8.65 -0.71 23.35
N SER A 124 -9.80 -0.61 24.02
CA SER A 124 -10.63 0.60 23.99
C SER A 124 -9.84 1.85 24.38
N LYS A 125 -9.02 1.78 25.44
CA LYS A 125 -8.13 2.87 25.86
C LYS A 125 -7.07 3.20 24.80
N CYS A 126 -6.43 2.19 24.20
CA CYS A 126 -5.43 2.42 23.16
C CYS A 126 -6.06 3.07 21.91
N LEU A 127 -7.22 2.57 21.48
CA LEU A 127 -7.93 3.11 20.33
C LEU A 127 -8.40 4.54 20.55
N SER A 128 -8.87 4.88 21.76
CA SER A 128 -9.26 6.27 22.07
C SER A 128 -8.06 7.21 22.00
N LEU A 129 -6.90 6.82 22.54
CA LEU A 129 -5.67 7.63 22.44
C LEU A 129 -5.23 7.84 20.98
N ILE A 130 -5.35 6.81 20.14
CA ILE A 130 -5.06 6.93 18.70
C ILE A 130 -6.04 7.90 18.03
N GLU A 131 -7.34 7.81 18.35
CA GLU A 131 -8.37 8.71 17.81
C GLU A 131 -8.16 10.14 18.28
N ASP A 132 -7.80 10.38 19.54
CA ASP A 132 -7.50 11.71 20.07
C ASP A 132 -6.35 12.37 19.31
N ILE A 133 -5.28 11.60 19.05
CA ILE A 133 -4.15 12.07 18.23
C ILE A 133 -4.65 12.40 16.82
N ASN A 134 -5.30 11.44 16.16
CA ASN A 134 -5.77 11.56 14.77
C ASN A 134 -6.85 12.63 14.56
N SER A 135 -7.56 13.03 15.62
CA SER A 135 -8.55 14.11 15.56
C SER A 135 -7.92 15.47 15.30
N ASN A 136 -6.61 15.62 15.54
CA ASN A 136 -5.85 16.83 15.22
C ASN A 136 -5.40 16.93 13.76
N ASP A 137 -5.79 15.97 12.91
CA ASP A 137 -5.52 16.02 11.47
C ASP A 137 -6.22 17.23 10.83
N PRO A 138 -5.49 18.15 10.18
CA PRO A 138 -6.09 19.33 9.53
C PRO A 138 -6.92 18.95 8.29
N SER A 139 -6.67 17.78 7.70
CA SER A 139 -7.42 17.32 6.54
C SER A 139 -8.76 16.74 6.96
N THR A 140 -9.85 17.27 6.38
CA THR A 140 -11.22 16.85 6.73
C THR A 140 -11.96 16.40 5.48
N VAL A 141 -12.80 15.38 5.65
CA VAL A 141 -13.63 14.80 4.59
C VAL A 141 -15.08 14.74 5.06
N GLU A 142 -16.01 15.01 4.15
CA GLU A 142 -17.44 14.83 4.41
C GLU A 142 -17.84 13.36 4.24
N TYR A 143 -18.44 12.80 5.28
CA TYR A 143 -18.94 11.43 5.29
C TYR A 143 -20.24 11.37 6.09
N ASN A 144 -21.28 10.76 5.55
CA ASN A 144 -22.62 10.69 6.15
C ASN A 144 -23.17 12.06 6.59
N GLY A 145 -22.93 13.11 5.80
CA GLY A 145 -23.40 14.47 6.09
C GLY A 145 -22.69 15.18 7.25
N ARG A 146 -21.57 14.64 7.75
CA ARG A 146 -20.73 15.26 8.78
C ARG A 146 -19.28 15.36 8.31
N ARG A 147 -18.56 16.37 8.79
CA ARG A 147 -17.12 16.52 8.52
C ARG A 147 -16.33 15.75 9.57
N HIS A 148 -15.43 14.90 9.11
CA HIS A 148 -14.55 14.09 9.94
C HIS A 148 -13.09 14.34 9.56
N PRO A 149 -12.16 14.34 10.54
CA PRO A 149 -10.72 14.27 10.25
C PRO A 149 -10.41 13.01 9.45
N TYR A 150 -9.62 13.14 8.37
CA TYR A 150 -9.42 12.06 7.41
C TYR A 150 -8.76 10.84 8.06
N ARG A 151 -7.74 11.02 8.91
CA ARG A 151 -7.07 9.89 9.58
C ARG A 151 -7.97 9.10 10.52
N VAL A 152 -8.86 9.75 11.26
CA VAL A 152 -9.84 9.07 12.11
C VAL A 152 -10.75 8.19 11.25
N LEU A 153 -11.29 8.78 10.18
CA LEU A 153 -12.22 8.11 9.30
C LEU A 153 -11.58 6.93 8.56
N PHE A 154 -10.36 7.12 8.03
CA PHE A 154 -9.62 6.06 7.35
C PHE A 154 -9.34 4.86 8.27
N GLY A 155 -8.92 5.11 9.52
CA GLY A 155 -8.74 4.05 10.51
C GLY A 155 -10.04 3.30 10.78
N SER A 156 -11.17 4.02 10.89
CA SER A 156 -12.48 3.40 11.12
C SER A 156 -12.91 2.48 9.98
N TRP A 157 -12.63 2.86 8.73
CA TRP A 157 -12.92 2.03 7.56
C TRP A 157 -12.08 0.75 7.54
N LEU A 158 -10.78 0.85 7.81
CA LEU A 158 -9.91 -0.33 7.88
C LEU A 158 -10.34 -1.28 9.00
N ALA A 159 -10.61 -0.75 10.19
CA ALA A 159 -11.06 -1.55 11.32
C ALA A 159 -12.38 -2.28 11.01
N GLY A 160 -13.33 -1.60 10.36
CA GLY A 160 -14.61 -2.20 9.97
C GLY A 160 -14.47 -3.32 8.92
N TRP A 161 -13.44 -3.30 8.08
CA TRP A 161 -13.14 -4.42 7.18
C TRP A 161 -12.42 -5.56 7.90
N VAL A 162 -11.48 -5.26 8.80
CA VAL A 162 -10.81 -6.29 9.60
C VAL A 162 -11.82 -7.05 10.47
N GLU A 163 -12.76 -6.36 11.11
CA GLU A 163 -13.81 -7.00 11.92
C GLU A 163 -14.68 -7.97 11.10
N LYS A 164 -14.93 -7.67 9.82
CA LYS A 164 -15.67 -8.56 8.91
C LYS A 164 -14.84 -9.74 8.43
N LEU A 165 -13.54 -9.55 8.22
CA LEU A 165 -12.63 -10.58 7.69
C LEU A 165 -12.18 -11.56 8.79
N ASP A 166 -11.87 -11.04 9.98
CA ASP A 166 -11.48 -11.80 11.17
C ASP A 166 -12.14 -11.18 12.43
N PRO A 167 -13.37 -11.60 12.77
CA PRO A 167 -14.08 -11.12 13.96
C PRO A 167 -13.36 -11.44 15.27
N GLY A 168 -12.54 -12.49 15.27
CA GLY A 168 -11.76 -12.94 16.43
C GLY A 168 -10.34 -12.39 16.44
N ALA A 169 -10.03 -11.37 15.63
CA ALA A 169 -8.69 -10.85 15.48
C ALA A 169 -8.07 -10.38 16.81
N PRO A 170 -6.74 -10.52 16.98
CA PRO A 170 -6.03 -10.07 18.16
C PRO A 170 -6.02 -8.53 18.26
N ASP A 171 -5.85 -8.01 19.47
CA ASP A 171 -5.83 -6.58 19.77
C ASP A 171 -4.81 -5.82 18.91
N GLU A 172 -3.63 -6.41 18.69
CA GLU A 172 -2.55 -5.84 17.89
C GLU A 172 -3.00 -5.52 16.46
N LEU A 173 -3.86 -6.34 15.86
CA LEU A 173 -4.37 -6.09 14.51
C LEU A 173 -5.30 -4.87 14.49
N PHE A 174 -6.18 -4.73 15.49
CA PHE A 174 -7.04 -3.56 15.62
C PHE A 174 -6.23 -2.28 15.89
N ILE A 175 -5.21 -2.35 16.75
CA ILE A 175 -4.27 -1.25 17.00
C ILE A 175 -3.56 -0.85 15.70
N LEU A 176 -3.07 -1.81 14.91
CA LEU A 176 -2.46 -1.55 13.61
C LEU A 176 -3.42 -0.88 12.64
N THR A 177 -4.66 -1.35 12.53
CA THR A 177 -5.63 -0.75 11.58
C THR A 177 -5.93 0.72 11.87
N ARG A 178 -6.07 1.08 13.16
CA ARG A 178 -6.33 2.45 13.60
C ARG A 178 -5.06 3.31 13.63
N GLY A 179 -3.93 2.69 13.93
CA GLY A 179 -2.66 3.36 14.20
C GLY A 179 -1.68 3.42 13.02
N LYS A 180 -1.89 2.69 11.93
CA LYS A 180 -0.92 2.60 10.82
C LYS A 180 -0.56 3.95 10.19
N ASN A 181 -1.50 4.88 10.17
CA ASN A 181 -1.30 6.24 9.66
C ASN A 181 -1.35 7.29 10.77
N ILE A 182 -1.06 6.91 12.02
CA ILE A 182 -1.09 7.79 13.19
C ILE A 182 -0.21 9.02 12.96
N GLU A 183 -0.77 10.21 13.18
CA GLU A 183 0.02 11.47 13.08
C GLU A 183 0.73 11.69 11.72
N SER A 184 0.28 11.00 10.67
CA SER A 184 0.97 11.02 9.37
C SER A 184 0.95 12.38 8.67
N TRP A 185 0.09 13.32 9.09
CA TRP A 185 0.12 14.71 8.61
C TRP A 185 1.38 15.47 9.06
N ARG A 186 2.04 15.06 10.15
CA ARG A 186 3.33 15.62 10.57
C ARG A 186 4.52 15.10 9.76
N LEU A 187 4.35 14.10 8.91
CA LEU A 187 5.46 13.61 8.08
C LEU A 187 5.97 14.66 7.08
N VAL A 188 5.25 15.76 6.88
CA VAL A 188 5.72 16.94 6.13
C VAL A 188 6.94 17.59 6.80
N GLU A 189 7.11 17.41 8.11
CA GLU A 189 8.29 17.87 8.86
C GLU A 189 9.56 17.10 8.46
N ILE A 190 9.42 15.84 8.02
CA ILE A 190 10.53 15.01 7.52
C ILE A 190 10.67 15.25 6.01
N LYS A 191 11.36 16.33 5.66
CA LYS A 191 11.51 16.78 4.27
C LYS A 191 12.40 15.85 3.47
N ARG A 192 12.09 15.72 2.17
CA ARG A 192 12.92 14.92 1.25
C ARG A 192 14.31 15.56 1.05
N ASP A 193 14.40 16.89 1.11
CA ASP A 193 15.62 17.63 0.77
C ASP A 193 16.75 17.48 1.80
N ASP A 194 16.42 17.07 3.03
CA ASP A 194 17.40 16.83 4.11
C ASP A 194 18.23 15.56 3.87
N TYR A 195 17.89 14.77 2.85
CA TYR A 195 18.52 13.50 2.53
C TYR A 195 19.22 13.54 1.18
N SER A 196 20.32 12.78 1.06
CA SER A 196 21.07 12.64 -0.18
C SER A 196 20.16 12.35 -1.40
N PRO A 197 20.39 12.96 -2.58
CA PRO A 197 19.57 12.78 -3.77
C PRO A 197 19.74 11.40 -4.45
N ASN A 198 20.42 10.46 -3.79
CA ASN A 198 20.66 9.11 -4.28
C ASN A 198 19.64 8.11 -3.71
N THR A 199 19.69 6.87 -4.22
CA THR A 199 18.82 5.77 -3.77
C THR A 199 18.97 5.48 -2.27
N ALA A 200 20.16 5.67 -1.70
CA ALA A 200 20.39 5.45 -0.27
C ALA A 200 19.65 6.50 0.59
N GLY A 201 19.75 7.78 0.25
CA GLY A 201 19.02 8.85 0.91
C GLY A 201 17.50 8.70 0.76
N GLN A 202 17.03 8.22 -0.40
CA GLN A 202 15.61 7.89 -0.57
C GLN A 202 15.16 6.77 0.39
N LYS A 203 15.95 5.70 0.53
CA LYS A 203 15.64 4.60 1.47
C LYS A 203 15.67 5.09 2.92
N GLN A 204 16.62 5.94 3.28
CA GLN A 204 16.73 6.50 4.62
C GLN A 204 15.53 7.39 4.96
N TRP A 205 15.14 8.29 4.05
CA TRP A 205 13.94 9.11 4.20
C TRP A 205 12.68 8.26 4.40
N GLN A 206 12.54 7.17 3.64
CA GLN A 206 11.42 6.24 3.82
C GLN A 206 11.47 5.51 5.16
N ALA A 207 12.66 5.12 5.63
CA ALA A 207 12.85 4.45 6.91
C ALA A 207 12.51 5.38 8.08
N ASP A 208 12.99 6.62 8.06
CA ASP A 208 12.75 7.60 9.12
C ASP A 208 11.26 7.95 9.24
N ARG A 209 10.56 8.07 8.10
CA ARG A 209 9.10 8.26 8.10
C ARG A 209 8.35 7.07 8.72
N LYS A 210 8.78 5.84 8.45
CA LYS A 210 8.18 4.65 9.09
C LYS A 210 8.51 4.60 10.58
N ALA A 211 9.76 4.91 10.95
CA ALA A 211 10.21 4.95 12.32
C ALA A 211 9.43 5.99 13.15
N TRP A 212 9.13 7.16 12.58
CA TRP A 212 8.26 8.15 13.21
C TRP A 212 6.90 7.57 13.59
N LEU A 213 6.21 6.94 12.64
CA LEU A 213 4.89 6.33 12.86
C LEU A 213 4.96 5.17 13.86
N ALA A 214 5.97 4.30 13.75
CA ALA A 214 6.17 3.17 14.63
C ALA A 214 6.42 3.61 16.08
N ASN A 215 7.32 4.60 16.28
CA ASN A 215 7.62 5.16 17.59
C ASN A 215 6.38 5.80 18.22
N ARG A 216 5.60 6.52 17.42
CA ARG A 216 4.37 7.17 17.92
C ARG A 216 3.35 6.14 18.38
N LEU A 217 3.08 5.12 17.56
CA LEU A 217 2.13 4.06 17.91
C LEU A 217 2.59 3.25 19.13
N LYS A 218 3.89 2.93 19.20
CA LYS A 218 4.51 2.25 20.35
C LYS A 218 4.36 3.05 21.65
N GLY A 219 4.53 4.38 21.59
CA GLY A 219 4.28 5.28 22.71
C GLY A 219 2.84 5.19 23.24
N VAL A 220 1.86 5.20 22.33
CA VAL A 220 0.44 5.05 22.69
C VAL A 220 0.15 3.69 23.31
N MET A 221 0.72 2.61 22.76
CA MET A 221 0.57 1.26 23.34
C MET A 221 1.16 1.16 24.75
N LYS A 222 2.27 1.86 25.01
CA LYS A 222 2.88 1.94 26.34
C LYS A 222 1.96 2.67 27.33
N GLU A 223 1.34 3.78 26.93
CA GLU A 223 0.36 4.52 27.75
C GLU A 223 -0.92 3.70 28.03
N ALA A 224 -1.28 2.81 27.11
CA ALA A 224 -2.37 1.85 27.26
C ALA A 224 -2.01 0.56 28.01
N ASP A 225 -0.79 0.45 28.57
CA ASP A 225 -0.33 -0.69 29.37
C ASP A 225 -0.27 -2.03 28.60
N TYR A 226 0.13 -1.99 27.32
CA TYR A 226 0.47 -3.19 26.56
C TYR A 226 1.88 -3.69 26.88
N GLY A 227 2.08 -5.01 26.90
CA GLY A 227 3.40 -5.61 27.15
C GLY A 227 4.40 -5.38 26.01
N GLU A 228 5.69 -5.53 26.32
CA GLU A 228 6.79 -5.29 25.36
C GLU A 228 6.71 -6.19 24.12
N ALA A 229 6.21 -7.43 24.25
CA ALA A 229 6.05 -8.35 23.13
C ALA A 229 5.03 -7.84 22.09
N SER A 230 3.88 -7.35 22.53
CA SER A 230 2.85 -6.75 21.67
C SER A 230 3.33 -5.45 21.05
N GLN A 231 4.02 -4.60 21.83
CA GLN A 231 4.63 -3.37 21.32
C GLN A 231 5.64 -3.64 20.21
N LYS A 232 6.53 -4.63 20.42
CA LYS A 232 7.54 -5.03 19.43
C LYS A 232 6.90 -5.60 18.16
N LEU A 233 5.87 -6.43 18.30
CA LEU A 233 5.13 -6.96 17.15
C LEU A 233 4.56 -5.82 16.30
N VAL A 234 3.85 -4.86 16.91
CA VAL A 234 3.28 -3.72 16.18
C VAL A 234 4.37 -2.85 15.54
N GLU A 235 5.48 -2.63 16.23
CA GLU A 235 6.66 -1.93 15.68
C GLU A 235 7.24 -2.66 14.45
N ASP A 236 7.39 -3.98 14.52
CA ASP A 236 7.86 -4.83 13.41
C ASP A 236 6.91 -4.74 12.20
N PHE A 237 5.59 -4.73 12.44
CA PHE A 237 4.58 -4.49 11.41
C PHE A 237 4.71 -3.11 10.74
N MET A 238 4.93 -2.06 11.53
CA MET A 238 5.07 -0.69 11.02
C MET A 238 6.36 -0.48 10.21
N LEU A 239 7.44 -1.14 10.63
CA LEU A 239 8.74 -1.07 9.97
C LEU A 239 8.86 -2.05 8.77
N ASN A 240 7.97 -3.03 8.67
CA ASN A 240 8.07 -4.21 7.78
C ASN A 240 9.34 -5.04 8.07
N ARG A 241 9.63 -5.30 9.34
CA ARG A 241 10.79 -6.09 9.79
C ARG A 241 10.33 -7.49 10.22
N ASP A 242 11.06 -8.52 9.78
CA ASP A 242 10.89 -9.92 10.23
C ASP A 242 9.45 -10.47 10.15
N LEU A 243 8.64 -9.96 9.21
CA LEU A 243 7.27 -10.42 8.99
C LEU A 243 7.25 -11.59 7.99
N PRO A 244 6.45 -12.63 8.26
CA PRO A 244 6.27 -13.71 7.30
C PRO A 244 5.40 -13.25 6.11
N ASP A 245 5.71 -13.70 4.89
CA ASP A 245 4.93 -13.37 3.69
C ASP A 245 3.86 -14.45 3.43
N PRO A 246 2.56 -14.13 3.52
CA PRO A 246 1.48 -15.09 3.28
C PRO A 246 1.36 -15.54 1.81
N ARG A 247 2.12 -14.94 0.90
CA ARG A 247 2.16 -15.33 -0.52
C ARG A 247 2.83 -16.68 -0.77
N ASP A 248 3.72 -17.13 0.12
CA ASP A 248 4.32 -18.47 0.05
C ASP A 248 4.62 -19.02 1.45
N VAL A 249 3.65 -19.73 2.01
CA VAL A 249 3.70 -20.28 3.37
C VAL A 249 4.72 -21.42 3.52
N ARG A 250 5.08 -22.14 2.45
CA ARG A 250 6.12 -23.20 2.45
C ARG A 250 7.50 -22.73 2.88
N LEU A 251 7.75 -21.43 2.85
CA LEU A 251 9.00 -20.85 3.35
C LEU A 251 9.12 -20.96 4.87
N TYR A 252 8.03 -21.30 5.55
CA TYR A 252 7.96 -21.37 6.99
C TYR A 252 7.50 -22.75 7.44
N ASP A 253 8.10 -23.20 8.54
CA ASP A 253 7.68 -24.42 9.20
C ASP A 253 6.43 -24.15 10.06
N VAL A 254 5.26 -24.28 9.44
CA VAL A 254 3.95 -24.14 10.11
C VAL A 254 3.61 -25.37 10.95
N THR A 255 4.26 -26.50 10.71
CA THR A 255 4.10 -27.78 11.42
C THR A 255 5.43 -28.14 12.06
N GLY A 256 5.69 -27.59 13.24
CA GLY A 256 6.94 -27.75 13.96
C GLY A 256 7.28 -29.19 14.36
N PRO A 257 8.28 -29.39 15.24
CA PRO A 257 8.77 -30.72 15.60
C PRO A 257 7.64 -31.61 16.12
N MET A 258 7.64 -32.88 15.73
CA MET A 258 6.60 -33.88 16.03
C MET A 258 5.21 -33.57 15.45
N GLY A 259 5.10 -32.65 14.48
CA GLY A 259 3.84 -32.28 13.84
C GLY A 259 2.98 -31.31 14.66
N ALA A 260 3.55 -30.66 15.67
CA ALA A 260 2.85 -29.65 16.45
C ALA A 260 2.66 -28.37 15.61
N VAL A 261 1.41 -27.89 15.49
CA VAL A 261 1.09 -26.72 14.68
C VAL A 261 1.61 -25.45 15.35
N ASN A 262 2.35 -24.63 14.60
CA ASN A 262 2.85 -23.35 15.09
C ASN A 262 1.77 -22.27 14.95
N TYR A 263 0.82 -22.25 15.88
CA TYR A 263 -0.28 -21.27 15.87
C TYR A 263 0.20 -19.82 15.90
N ARG A 264 1.32 -19.52 16.58
CA ARG A 264 1.84 -18.14 16.61
C ARG A 264 2.27 -17.67 15.21
N LEU A 265 2.93 -18.53 14.44
CA LEU A 265 3.35 -18.21 13.08
C LEU A 265 2.15 -18.09 12.13
N LEU A 266 1.18 -19.01 12.24
CA LEU A 266 -0.05 -18.96 11.45
C LEU A 266 -0.87 -17.70 11.76
N GLU A 267 -0.95 -17.31 13.03
CA GLU A 267 -1.61 -16.08 13.48
C GLU A 267 -0.94 -14.85 12.86
N LEU A 268 0.39 -14.78 12.89
CA LEU A 268 1.15 -13.69 12.24
C LEU A 268 0.91 -13.63 10.73
N LEU A 269 0.96 -14.78 10.04
CA LEU A 269 0.66 -14.88 8.61
C LEU A 269 -0.76 -14.38 8.30
N LEU A 270 -1.74 -14.80 9.11
CA LEU A 270 -3.14 -14.40 8.96
C LEU A 270 -3.33 -12.91 9.23
N MET A 271 -2.68 -12.33 10.23
CA MET A 271 -2.70 -10.89 10.50
C MET A 271 -2.17 -10.09 9.31
N VAL A 272 -1.03 -10.49 8.74
CA VAL A 272 -0.44 -9.84 7.55
C VAL A 272 -1.40 -9.91 6.36
N GLN A 273 -2.00 -11.08 6.12
CA GLN A 273 -2.96 -11.26 5.02
C GLN A 273 -4.23 -10.45 5.24
N THR A 274 -4.80 -10.47 6.44
CA THR A 274 -6.04 -9.76 6.79
C THR A 274 -5.86 -8.26 6.67
N LEU A 275 -4.72 -7.72 7.13
CA LEU A 275 -4.43 -6.30 6.97
C LEU A 275 -4.30 -5.90 5.49
N ARG A 276 -3.63 -6.73 4.69
CA ARG A 276 -3.49 -6.50 3.23
C ARG A 276 -4.86 -6.53 2.53
N ASP A 277 -5.69 -7.51 2.88
CA ASP A 277 -7.04 -7.66 2.32
C ASP A 277 -7.93 -6.47 2.70
N ALA A 278 -7.90 -6.03 3.96
CA ALA A 278 -8.63 -4.85 4.41
C ALA A 278 -8.18 -3.58 3.69
N GLU A 279 -6.89 -3.39 3.47
CA GLU A 279 -6.36 -2.27 2.69
C GLU A 279 -6.84 -2.29 1.24
N ALA A 280 -6.81 -3.46 0.61
CA ALA A 280 -7.32 -3.62 -0.76
C ALA A 280 -8.83 -3.34 -0.84
N LEU A 281 -9.62 -3.81 0.13
CA LEU A 281 -11.07 -3.56 0.16
C LEU A 281 -11.40 -2.08 0.39
N VAL A 282 -10.70 -1.40 1.30
CA VAL A 282 -10.86 0.06 1.50
C VAL A 282 -10.49 0.81 0.22
N PHE A 283 -9.39 0.43 -0.44
CA PHE A 283 -9.00 1.03 -1.71
C PHE A 283 -10.08 0.86 -2.78
N LEU A 284 -10.63 -0.35 -2.93
CA LEU A 284 -11.67 -0.64 -3.91
C LEU A 284 -12.98 0.09 -3.59
N GLU A 285 -13.37 0.19 -2.32
CA GLU A 285 -14.61 0.84 -1.92
C GLU A 285 -14.53 2.37 -2.06
N ARG A 286 -13.41 2.99 -1.68
CA ARG A 286 -13.32 4.45 -1.50
C ARG A 286 -12.52 5.15 -2.58
N THR A 287 -11.40 4.55 -3.00
CA THR A 287 -10.42 5.20 -3.87
C THR A 287 -10.68 4.87 -5.34
N PHE A 288 -11.01 3.62 -5.63
CA PHE A 288 -11.22 3.13 -7.00
C PHE A 288 -12.33 3.87 -7.76
N PRO A 289 -13.53 4.16 -7.20
CA PRO A 289 -14.56 4.89 -7.94
C PRO A 289 -14.10 6.28 -8.38
N ARG A 290 -13.42 7.00 -7.49
CA ARG A 290 -12.88 8.33 -7.78
C ARG A 290 -11.76 8.26 -8.83
N MET A 291 -10.83 7.30 -8.69
CA MET A 291 -9.78 7.09 -9.69
C MET A 291 -10.36 6.73 -11.07
N PHE A 292 -11.44 5.95 -11.10
CA PHE A 292 -12.11 5.56 -12.35
C PHE A 292 -12.69 6.76 -13.12
N GLU A 293 -13.08 7.83 -12.41
CA GLU A 293 -13.60 9.07 -13.02
C GLU A 293 -12.50 10.05 -13.42
N GLU A 294 -11.40 10.10 -12.67
CA GLU A 294 -10.34 11.11 -12.85
C GLU A 294 -9.19 10.65 -13.77
N LEU A 295 -8.92 9.34 -13.86
CA LEU A 295 -7.71 8.80 -14.49
C LEU A 295 -8.00 7.93 -15.72
N PRO A 296 -7.04 7.79 -16.66
CA PRO A 296 -7.20 6.90 -17.80
C PRO A 296 -7.29 5.42 -17.37
N ALA A 297 -8.04 4.63 -18.13
CA ALA A 297 -8.37 3.25 -17.78
C ALA A 297 -7.15 2.34 -17.56
N ASP A 298 -6.05 2.57 -18.29
CA ASP A 298 -4.84 1.76 -18.18
C ASP A 298 -4.11 1.98 -16.84
N GLU A 299 -4.08 3.22 -16.36
CA GLU A 299 -3.50 3.55 -15.04
C GLU A 299 -4.36 2.98 -13.91
N VAL A 300 -5.68 3.10 -14.03
CA VAL A 300 -6.63 2.51 -13.08
C VAL A 300 -6.46 0.99 -13.04
N LEU A 301 -6.35 0.34 -14.20
CA LEU A 301 -6.11 -1.10 -14.29
C LEU A 301 -4.80 -1.51 -13.63
N ALA A 302 -3.72 -0.76 -13.86
CA ALA A 302 -2.42 -1.01 -13.24
C ALA A 302 -2.46 -0.83 -11.71
N ALA A 303 -3.16 0.19 -11.21
CA ALA A 303 -3.36 0.42 -9.79
C ALA A 303 -4.15 -0.72 -9.14
N VAL A 304 -5.30 -1.09 -9.71
CA VAL A 304 -6.13 -2.19 -9.20
C VAL A 304 -5.34 -3.51 -9.19
N ARG A 305 -4.58 -3.81 -10.25
CA ARG A 305 -3.73 -5.02 -10.29
C ARG A 305 -2.68 -5.05 -9.19
N ARG A 306 -2.12 -3.89 -8.85
CA ARG A 306 -1.13 -3.76 -7.77
C ARG A 306 -1.77 -4.03 -6.41
N GLU A 307 -2.94 -3.47 -6.16
CA GLU A 307 -3.65 -3.65 -4.89
C GLU A 307 -4.19 -5.08 -4.73
N LEU A 308 -4.67 -5.70 -5.82
CA LEU A 308 -5.10 -7.10 -5.85
C LEU A 308 -3.92 -8.09 -5.86
N ALA A 309 -2.68 -7.63 -5.88
CA ALA A 309 -1.53 -8.53 -5.91
C ALA A 309 -1.33 -9.23 -4.56
N GLY A 310 -1.72 -10.51 -4.48
CA GLY A 310 -1.52 -11.34 -3.29
C GLY A 310 -2.50 -11.05 -2.16
N VAL A 311 -3.72 -10.61 -2.50
CA VAL A 311 -4.90 -10.67 -1.63
C VAL A 311 -5.44 -12.10 -1.56
N SER A 312 -6.20 -12.43 -0.52
CA SER A 312 -6.80 -13.76 -0.35
C SER A 312 -7.96 -14.02 -1.31
N ARG A 313 -8.31 -15.30 -1.49
CA ARG A 313 -9.52 -15.71 -2.21
C ARG A 313 -10.79 -15.13 -1.57
N LYS A 314 -10.83 -15.09 -0.23
CA LYS A 314 -11.94 -14.48 0.53
C LYS A 314 -12.08 -12.99 0.19
N CYS A 315 -10.98 -12.25 0.17
CA CYS A 315 -10.97 -10.83 -0.23
C CYS A 315 -11.48 -10.62 -1.66
N LEU A 316 -11.05 -11.45 -2.63
CA LEU A 316 -11.52 -11.35 -4.01
C LEU A 316 -13.03 -11.61 -4.13
N ALA A 317 -13.55 -12.62 -3.42
CA ALA A 317 -14.97 -12.91 -3.38
C ALA A 317 -15.77 -11.72 -2.81
N THR A 318 -15.31 -11.15 -1.68
CA THR A 318 -15.91 -9.97 -1.06
C THR A 318 -15.88 -8.76 -1.99
N ALA A 319 -14.74 -8.51 -2.64
CA ALA A 319 -14.58 -7.40 -3.59
C ALA A 319 -15.58 -7.51 -4.76
N LEU A 320 -15.88 -8.71 -5.23
CA LEU A 320 -16.83 -8.92 -6.33
C LEU A 320 -18.30 -8.73 -5.93
N GLN A 321 -18.61 -8.86 -4.65
CA GLN A 321 -19.97 -8.66 -4.11
C GLN A 321 -20.32 -7.18 -3.90
N LEU A 322 -19.32 -6.28 -3.92
CA LEU A 322 -19.55 -4.85 -3.80
C LEU A 322 -20.36 -4.28 -4.99
N PRO A 323 -21.12 -3.19 -4.76
CA PRO A 323 -21.97 -2.60 -5.80
C PRO A 323 -21.12 -1.85 -6.82
N TRP A 324 -20.92 -2.48 -7.99
CA TRP A 324 -20.16 -1.90 -9.11
C TRP A 324 -21.07 -1.51 -10.27
N SER A 325 -20.73 -0.41 -10.95
CA SER A 325 -21.29 -0.14 -12.28
C SER A 325 -20.84 -1.19 -13.31
N PRO A 326 -21.57 -1.38 -14.43
CA PRO A 326 -21.19 -2.36 -15.46
C PRO A 326 -19.79 -2.16 -16.03
N LEU A 327 -19.36 -0.90 -16.21
CA LEU A 327 -18.04 -0.56 -16.73
C LEU A 327 -16.93 -0.84 -15.70
N GLN A 328 -17.16 -0.49 -14.44
CA GLN A 328 -16.23 -0.81 -13.36
C GLN A 328 -16.06 -2.33 -13.21
N ARG A 329 -17.16 -3.10 -13.28
CA ARG A 329 -17.11 -4.56 -13.24
C ARG A 329 -16.28 -5.14 -14.38
N LYS A 330 -16.41 -4.59 -15.60
CA LYS A 330 -15.60 -5.01 -16.76
C LYS A 330 -14.11 -4.69 -16.60
N LEU A 331 -13.77 -3.58 -15.95
CA LEU A 331 -12.37 -3.26 -15.65
C LEU A 331 -11.82 -4.19 -14.56
N LEU A 332 -12.59 -4.38 -13.48
CA LEU A 332 -12.23 -5.29 -12.38
C LEU A 332 -12.01 -6.72 -12.88
N SER A 333 -12.87 -7.24 -13.76
CA SER A 333 -12.69 -8.58 -14.33
C SER A 333 -11.40 -8.72 -15.15
N ARG A 334 -10.88 -7.63 -15.73
CA ARG A 334 -9.57 -7.61 -16.42
C ARG A 334 -8.38 -7.45 -15.46
N ALA A 335 -8.64 -6.96 -14.25
CA ALA A 335 -7.64 -6.74 -13.21
C ALA A 335 -7.41 -7.99 -12.36
N LEU A 336 -8.42 -8.85 -12.22
CA LEU A 336 -8.32 -10.11 -11.47
C LEU A 336 -7.16 -10.98 -11.98
N PRO A 337 -6.48 -11.70 -11.08
CA PRO A 337 -5.49 -12.68 -11.49
C PRO A 337 -6.17 -13.73 -12.39
N ALA A 338 -5.48 -14.15 -13.45
CA ALA A 338 -6.00 -15.21 -14.31
C ALA A 338 -6.22 -16.49 -13.48
N PRO A 339 -7.34 -17.20 -13.67
CA PRO A 339 -7.54 -18.48 -13.00
C PRO A 339 -6.40 -19.43 -13.36
N PRO A 340 -6.04 -20.37 -12.46
CA PRO A 340 -5.07 -21.39 -12.79
C PRO A 340 -5.52 -22.11 -14.06
N GLY A 341 -4.62 -22.19 -15.06
CA GLY A 341 -4.89 -23.00 -16.25
C GLY A 341 -5.04 -24.47 -15.88
N TRP A 342 -5.40 -25.34 -16.84
CA TRP A 342 -5.65 -26.77 -16.60
C TRP A 342 -4.50 -27.48 -15.85
N GLY A 343 -3.25 -27.13 -16.14
CA GLY A 343 -2.08 -27.66 -15.42
C GLY A 343 -1.87 -27.10 -14.00
N GLY A 344 -2.52 -25.99 -13.65
CA GLY A 344 -2.62 -25.51 -12.26
C GLY A 344 -3.72 -26.25 -11.49
N VAL A 345 -4.87 -26.47 -12.15
CA VAL A 345 -5.98 -27.27 -11.61
C VAL A 345 -5.54 -28.71 -11.32
N LEU A 346 -4.83 -29.36 -12.25
CA LEU A 346 -4.24 -30.68 -12.00
C LEU A 346 -3.31 -30.69 -10.79
N ARG A 347 -2.42 -29.69 -10.66
CA ARG A 347 -1.49 -29.62 -9.53
C ARG A 347 -2.19 -29.39 -8.19
N GLU A 348 -3.29 -28.65 -8.17
CA GLU A 348 -4.14 -28.50 -6.99
C GLU A 348 -4.89 -29.82 -6.68
N LEU A 349 -5.46 -30.48 -7.69
CA LEU A 349 -6.24 -31.72 -7.53
C LEU A 349 -5.39 -32.93 -7.16
N GLU A 350 -4.20 -33.06 -7.72
CA GLU A 350 -3.25 -34.14 -7.39
C GLU A 350 -2.66 -33.94 -5.99
N GLY A 351 -2.89 -32.79 -5.31
CA GLY A 351 -2.16 -32.41 -4.09
C GLY A 351 -0.67 -32.13 -4.33
N VAL A 352 -0.24 -32.17 -5.59
CA VAL A 352 1.15 -32.07 -6.09
C VAL A 352 1.65 -30.61 -6.14
N ALA A 353 0.94 -29.67 -5.52
CA ALA A 353 1.45 -28.31 -5.31
C ALA A 353 2.77 -28.25 -4.50
N ALA A 354 3.22 -29.37 -3.92
CA ALA A 354 4.61 -29.55 -3.54
C ALA A 354 5.02 -31.02 -3.71
N ALA A 355 5.75 -31.34 -4.79
CA ALA A 355 6.95 -32.13 -4.58
C ALA A 355 7.86 -31.24 -3.72
N SER A 356 7.67 -31.27 -2.41
CA SER A 356 8.61 -30.63 -1.52
C SER A 356 9.87 -31.51 -1.59
N THR A 357 11.00 -30.90 -1.92
CA THR A 357 12.31 -31.50 -1.70
C THR A 357 12.75 -31.36 -0.23
N HIS A 358 11.80 -31.03 0.66
CA HIS A 358 12.10 -30.71 2.05
C HIS A 358 12.15 -32.01 2.87
N PRO A 359 13.28 -32.33 3.51
CA PRO A 359 13.26 -33.33 4.56
C PRO A 359 12.39 -32.77 5.70
N GLY A 360 11.24 -33.41 5.96
CA GLY A 360 10.24 -32.94 6.93
C GLY A 360 8.79 -32.93 6.43
N ASP A 361 8.54 -33.20 5.14
CA ASP A 361 7.17 -33.34 4.63
C ASP A 361 6.53 -34.65 5.12
N TRP A 362 5.51 -34.52 5.97
CA TRP A 362 4.81 -35.62 6.63
C TRP A 362 4.12 -36.58 5.65
N ARG A 363 3.93 -36.17 4.38
CA ARG A 363 3.45 -37.05 3.31
C ARG A 363 4.42 -38.19 2.99
N TYR A 364 5.70 -38.02 3.34
CA TYR A 364 6.74 -39.04 3.22
C TYR A 364 7.05 -39.72 4.57
N ARG A 365 6.19 -39.57 5.57
CA ARG A 365 6.36 -40.22 6.89
C ARG A 365 6.49 -41.74 6.77
N ASP A 366 5.77 -42.32 5.81
CA ASP A 366 5.76 -43.77 5.55
C ASP A 366 6.45 -44.13 4.22
N PHE A 367 7.16 -43.19 3.60
CA PHE A 367 7.82 -43.42 2.32
C PHE A 367 9.23 -43.95 2.60
N ASP A 368 9.48 -45.19 2.19
CA ASP A 368 10.77 -45.83 2.33
C ASP A 368 11.75 -45.23 1.29
N TYR A 369 12.91 -44.77 1.75
CA TYR A 369 13.93 -44.13 0.90
C TYR A 369 15.04 -45.11 0.48
N GLU A 370 14.90 -46.40 0.83
CA GLU A 370 15.85 -47.46 0.49
C GLU A 370 15.80 -47.91 -0.98
#